data_AF-G3MR42-F1
#
_entry.id   AF-G3MR42-F1
#
_cell.length_a   1.000
_cell.length_b   1.000
_cell.length_c   1.000
_cell.angle_alpha   90.00
_cell.angle_beta   90.00
_cell.angle_gamma   90.00
#
_symmetry.space_group_name_H-M   'P 1'
#
loop_
_entity.id
_entity.type
_entity.pdbx_description
1 polymer ?
#
loop_
_entity_poly.entity_id
_entity_poly.type
_entity_poly.pdbx_seq_one_letter_code
_entity_poly.pdbx_strand_id
1 'polypeptide(L)'
;MAFLAPVIYILLPTADFLTSATALPVGTVAFLTNTCQYGDWFFNGVFFPEEVCERMTCYASQLKLTVERCSSNIPKRGSCRVSKPSRSRQFPFCCEVEICNDRQRSSYGTMTHYSALGERVPSEGAKVDANGHYITAVRYVRSACKKGACTFKGQPILNETHLALPCKKLMPSKKNAYVMVESCPKYDRKIHACIELQEGDPSL
;
A
#
# COMPACT_ATOMS: atom_id res chain seq x y z
N MET A 1 7.63 53.45 54.59
CA MET A 1 7.72 52.16 55.28
C MET A 1 7.12 51.09 54.37
N ALA A 2 7.83 49.97 54.25
CA ALA A 2 7.78 49.02 53.14
C ALA A 2 6.47 48.22 53.03
N PHE A 3 6.00 48.04 51.79
CA PHE A 3 5.09 46.95 51.43
C PHE A 3 5.91 45.89 50.68
N LEU A 4 6.10 44.74 51.33
CA LEU A 4 6.65 43.53 50.73
C LEU A 4 5.59 42.90 49.83
N ALA A 5 5.86 42.79 48.53
CA ALA A 5 5.06 41.99 47.61
C ALA A 5 5.50 40.51 47.70
N PRO A 6 4.59 39.54 47.81
CA PRO A 6 4.93 38.13 47.73
C PRO A 6 5.14 37.73 46.25
N VAL A 7 6.35 37.25 45.93
CA VAL A 7 6.66 36.62 44.63
C VAL A 7 6.12 35.19 44.67
N ILE A 8 5.04 34.94 43.95
CA ILE A 8 4.50 33.59 43.74
C ILE A 8 5.26 32.96 42.58
N TYR A 9 6.15 32.01 42.88
CA TYR A 9 6.73 31.12 41.88
C TYR A 9 5.70 30.07 41.46
N ILE A 10 5.08 30.26 40.30
CA ILE A 10 4.25 29.23 39.68
C ILE A 10 5.19 28.25 38.96
N LEU A 11 5.43 27.10 39.59
CA LEU A 11 6.07 25.95 38.96
C LEU A 11 5.10 25.38 37.91
N LEU A 12 5.40 25.57 36.62
CA LEU A 12 4.70 24.89 35.53
C LEU A 12 5.04 23.39 35.57
N PRO A 13 4.05 22.48 35.62
CA PRO A 13 4.32 21.07 35.39
C PRO A 13 4.61 20.86 33.89
N THR A 14 5.83 20.42 33.58
CA THR A 14 6.17 19.83 32.29
C THR A 14 5.41 18.52 32.16
N ALA A 15 4.23 18.58 31.54
CA ALA A 15 3.53 17.38 31.13
C ALA A 15 4.24 16.80 29.90
N ASP A 16 5.10 15.81 30.14
CA ASP A 16 5.57 14.88 29.11
C ASP A 16 4.37 14.08 28.60
N PHE A 17 3.61 14.66 27.68
CA PHE A 17 2.66 13.89 26.88
C PHE A 17 3.45 13.12 25.82
N LEU A 18 3.72 11.85 26.16
CA LEU A 18 4.01 10.79 25.23
C LEU A 18 3.14 10.94 23.98
N THR A 19 3.81 11.10 22.84
CA THR A 19 3.25 11.10 21.50
C THR A 19 2.46 9.81 21.27
N SER A 20 1.16 9.88 21.52
CA SER A 20 0.22 8.94 20.93
C SER A 20 0.24 9.19 19.43
N ALA A 21 0.83 8.27 18.66
CA ALA A 21 0.83 8.30 17.21
C ALA A 21 -0.63 8.27 16.72
N THR A 22 -1.15 9.47 16.45
CA THR A 22 -2.48 9.72 15.93
C THR A 22 -2.63 9.08 14.56
N ALA A 23 -3.79 8.47 14.33
CA ALA A 23 -4.23 7.97 13.03
C ALA A 23 -3.96 8.99 11.92
N LEU A 24 -3.39 8.54 10.80
CA LEU A 24 -3.09 9.39 9.64
C LEU A 24 -4.41 9.96 9.07
N PRO A 25 -4.59 11.29 9.01
CA PRO A 25 -5.83 11.89 8.54
C PRO A 25 -5.89 11.93 7.00
N VAL A 26 -7.13 12.07 6.50
CA VAL A 26 -7.46 12.39 5.10
C VAL A 26 -6.72 13.69 4.72
N GLY A 27 -5.89 13.63 3.68
CA GLY A 27 -4.97 14.72 3.28
C GLY A 27 -3.53 14.27 2.97
N THR A 28 -3.22 12.99 3.15
CA THR A 28 -1.89 12.43 2.88
C THR A 28 -1.61 12.10 1.42
N VAL A 29 -2.63 12.04 0.57
CA VAL A 29 -2.46 11.65 -0.84
C VAL A 29 -3.02 12.71 -1.76
N ALA A 30 -2.20 13.16 -2.70
CA ALA A 30 -2.62 14.09 -3.73
C ALA A 30 -1.97 13.80 -5.07
N PHE A 31 -2.63 14.27 -6.12
CA PHE A 31 -2.20 14.13 -7.50
C PHE A 31 -1.89 15.51 -8.06
N LEU A 32 -0.68 15.69 -8.55
CA LEU A 32 -0.20 16.88 -9.25
C LEU A 32 0.12 16.52 -10.71
N THR A 33 0.53 17.51 -11.50
CA THR A 33 1.01 17.28 -12.86
C THR A 33 2.17 16.29 -12.87
N ASN A 34 1.92 15.09 -13.38
CA ASN A 34 2.86 13.97 -13.52
C ASN A 34 3.47 13.42 -12.21
N THR A 35 2.99 13.86 -11.04
CA THR A 35 3.58 13.51 -9.74
C THR A 35 2.47 13.16 -8.75
N CYS A 36 2.77 12.27 -7.81
CA CYS A 36 1.91 12.00 -6.67
C CYS A 36 2.61 12.45 -5.40
N GLN A 37 1.81 12.93 -4.44
CA GLN A 37 2.22 13.17 -3.06
C GLN A 37 1.71 12.02 -2.20
N TYR A 38 2.58 11.47 -1.35
CA TYR A 38 2.22 10.53 -0.28
C TYR A 38 2.92 10.94 1.02
N GLY A 39 2.19 11.56 1.95
CA GLY A 39 2.78 12.25 3.10
C GLY A 39 3.73 13.36 2.62
N ASP A 40 5.00 13.24 3.00
CA ASP A 40 6.07 14.17 2.62
C ASP A 40 6.79 13.79 1.31
N TRP A 41 6.47 12.63 0.72
CA TRP A 41 7.15 12.17 -0.49
C TRP A 41 6.43 12.63 -1.76
N PHE A 42 7.21 13.18 -2.69
CA PHE A 42 6.78 13.56 -4.03
C PHE A 42 7.55 12.72 -5.05
N PHE A 43 6.84 12.00 -5.91
CA PHE A 43 7.48 11.09 -6.87
C PHE A 43 6.61 10.83 -8.11
N ASN A 44 7.27 10.43 -9.19
CA ASN A 44 6.66 9.95 -10.42
C ASN A 44 7.05 8.48 -10.62
N GLY A 45 6.10 7.66 -11.06
CA GLY A 45 6.34 6.24 -11.34
C GLY A 45 6.53 5.43 -10.06
N VAL A 46 7.55 4.56 -10.05
CA VAL A 46 7.80 3.63 -8.94
C VAL A 46 8.82 4.24 -7.98
N PHE A 47 8.47 4.30 -6.70
CA PHE A 47 9.31 4.79 -5.62
C PHE A 47 9.48 3.73 -4.52
N PHE A 48 10.68 3.66 -3.96
CA PHE A 48 11.05 2.76 -2.86
C PHE A 48 11.71 3.61 -1.77
N PRO A 49 11.01 3.94 -0.68
CA PRO A 49 11.61 4.66 0.44
C PRO A 49 12.77 3.86 1.05
N GLU A 50 13.82 4.54 1.51
CA GLU A 50 15.03 3.88 2.04
C GLU A 50 14.82 3.24 3.42
N GLU A 51 14.02 3.89 4.27
CA GLU A 51 13.85 3.51 5.68
C GLU A 51 12.76 2.47 5.92
N VAL A 52 11.84 2.31 4.96
CA VAL A 52 10.68 1.42 5.08
C VAL A 52 10.59 0.44 3.91
N CYS A 53 10.20 -0.80 4.22
CA CYS A 53 10.01 -1.84 3.21
C CYS A 53 8.66 -1.68 2.50
N GLU A 54 8.57 -0.64 1.67
CA GLU A 54 7.37 -0.28 0.90
C GLU A 54 7.70 -0.08 -0.58
N ARG A 55 6.67 -0.19 -1.42
CA ARG A 55 6.72 0.26 -2.81
C ARG A 55 5.53 1.15 -3.08
N MET A 56 5.79 2.31 -3.66
CA MET A 56 4.74 3.23 -4.11
C MET A 56 4.77 3.30 -5.63
N THR A 57 3.61 3.28 -6.28
CA THR A 57 3.51 3.49 -7.73
C THR A 57 2.49 4.56 -8.04
N CYS A 58 2.99 5.68 -8.56
CA CYS A 58 2.21 6.82 -8.99
C CYS A 58 1.75 6.69 -10.45
N TYR A 59 0.45 6.89 -10.65
CA TYR A 59 -0.20 7.01 -11.96
C TYR A 59 -0.94 8.35 -12.02
N ALA A 60 -0.19 9.45 -11.93
CA ALA A 60 -0.76 10.81 -11.83
C ALA A 60 -1.70 11.18 -12.99
N SER A 61 -1.50 10.61 -14.19
CA SER A 61 -2.41 10.77 -15.34
C SER A 61 -3.78 10.15 -15.14
N GLN A 62 -3.88 9.18 -14.25
CA GLN A 62 -5.10 8.46 -13.94
C GLN A 62 -5.65 8.84 -12.56
N LEU A 63 -5.04 9.84 -11.89
CA LEU A 63 -5.34 10.20 -10.50
C LEU A 63 -5.34 8.97 -9.58
N LYS A 64 -4.33 8.12 -9.73
CA LYS A 64 -4.18 6.85 -8.98
C LYS A 64 -2.80 6.75 -8.34
N LEU A 65 -2.78 6.22 -7.13
CA LEU A 65 -1.56 5.85 -6.40
C LEU A 65 -1.77 4.47 -5.77
N THR A 66 -0.75 3.63 -5.83
CA THR A 66 -0.73 2.38 -5.07
C THR A 66 0.41 2.39 -4.07
N VAL A 67 0.14 1.90 -2.85
CA VAL A 67 1.14 1.77 -1.79
C VAL A 67 1.12 0.34 -1.27
N GLU A 68 2.24 -0.36 -1.47
CA GLU A 68 2.41 -1.76 -1.10
C GLU A 68 3.31 -1.89 0.12
N ARG A 69 2.85 -2.69 1.09
CA ARG A 69 3.52 -2.92 2.37
C ARG A 69 3.63 -4.41 2.66
N CYS A 70 4.65 -4.81 3.42
CA CYS A 70 4.70 -6.18 3.92
C CYS A 70 3.54 -6.46 4.88
N SER A 71 3.01 -7.68 4.84
CA SER A 71 2.05 -8.14 5.84
C SER A 71 2.79 -8.51 7.11
N SER A 72 2.31 -8.01 8.25
CA SER A 72 2.79 -8.40 9.58
C SER A 72 2.30 -9.80 9.99
N ASN A 73 1.25 -10.31 9.34
CA ASN A 73 0.60 -11.57 9.65
C ASN A 73 0.73 -12.54 8.47
N ILE A 74 1.87 -13.22 8.39
CA ILE A 74 2.06 -14.30 7.41
C ILE A 74 1.31 -15.55 7.90
N PRO A 75 0.48 -16.19 7.05
CA PRO A 75 -0.17 -17.45 7.40
C PRO A 75 0.89 -18.49 7.76
N LYS A 76 0.88 -19.02 8.99
CA LYS A 76 1.74 -20.16 9.35
C LYS A 76 1.08 -21.45 8.88
N ARG A 77 1.24 -21.81 7.61
CA ARG A 77 0.70 -23.07 7.08
C ARG A 77 1.64 -24.21 7.45
N GLY A 78 1.18 -25.12 8.33
CA GLY A 78 1.81 -26.41 8.64
C GLY A 78 3.32 -26.48 8.43
N SER A 79 3.76 -27.15 7.36
CA SER A 79 5.17 -27.43 7.05
C SER A 79 5.96 -26.26 6.45
N CYS A 80 5.52 -25.01 6.61
CA CYS A 80 6.19 -23.84 6.07
C CYS A 80 6.94 -23.11 7.19
N ARG A 81 8.14 -22.61 6.86
CA ARG A 81 8.95 -21.75 7.74
C ARG A 81 8.94 -20.32 7.24
N VAL A 82 9.06 -19.35 8.13
CA VAL A 82 9.11 -17.92 7.78
C VAL A 82 10.53 -17.39 7.98
N SER A 83 11.09 -16.75 6.95
CA SER A 83 12.39 -16.06 7.07
C SER A 83 12.22 -14.71 7.75
N LYS A 84 13.28 -14.24 8.41
CA LYS A 84 13.37 -12.86 8.87
C LYS A 84 13.31 -11.86 7.69
N PRO A 85 12.83 -10.63 7.91
CA PRO A 85 12.86 -9.58 6.90
C PRO A 85 14.32 -9.15 6.62
N SER A 86 14.55 -8.57 5.44
CA SER A 86 15.88 -8.16 4.98
C SER A 86 15.90 -6.67 4.68
N ARG A 87 16.47 -5.84 5.56
CA ARG A 87 16.52 -4.37 5.37
C ARG A 87 17.39 -3.93 4.18
N SER A 88 18.30 -4.77 3.69
CA SER A 88 19.21 -4.45 2.58
C SER A 88 18.61 -4.62 1.17
N ARG A 89 17.32 -4.96 1.05
CA ARG A 89 16.69 -5.23 -0.24
C ARG A 89 15.49 -4.31 -0.46
N GLN A 90 15.16 -4.06 -1.72
CA GLN A 90 13.93 -3.35 -2.05
C GLN A 90 12.71 -4.25 -1.93
N PHE A 91 11.52 -3.63 -1.79
CA PHE A 91 10.25 -4.34 -1.82
C PHE A 91 10.05 -5.12 -3.15
N PRO A 92 9.46 -6.33 -3.15
CA PRO A 92 8.97 -7.10 -2.01
C PRO A 92 10.06 -7.95 -1.34
N PHE A 93 11.32 -7.84 -1.77
CA PHE A 93 12.40 -8.72 -1.33
C PHE A 93 12.88 -8.49 0.09
N CYS A 94 12.61 -7.31 0.66
CA CYS A 94 12.81 -7.02 2.09
C CYS A 94 11.76 -7.65 3.01
N CYS A 95 10.59 -8.03 2.50
CA CYS A 95 9.58 -8.70 3.31
C CYS A 95 10.02 -10.09 3.75
N GLU A 96 9.46 -10.53 4.87
CA GLU A 96 9.49 -11.92 5.30
C GLU A 96 9.02 -12.87 4.19
N VAL A 97 9.57 -14.09 4.19
CA VAL A 97 9.31 -15.09 3.15
C VAL A 97 8.83 -16.37 3.82
N GLU A 98 7.61 -16.78 3.50
CA GLU A 98 7.13 -18.14 3.74
C GLU A 98 7.81 -19.09 2.75
N ILE A 99 8.45 -20.13 3.28
CA ILE A 99 9.17 -21.17 2.54
C ILE A 99 8.56 -22.51 2.93
N CYS A 100 7.91 -23.17 1.98
CA CYS A 100 7.27 -24.46 2.18
C CYS A 100 8.13 -25.62 1.65
N ASN A 101 7.79 -26.86 2.00
CA ASN A 101 8.54 -28.08 1.66
C ASN A 101 8.68 -28.32 0.14
N ASP A 102 7.69 -27.89 -0.64
CA ASP A 102 7.71 -27.90 -2.11
C ASP A 102 8.66 -26.84 -2.72
N ARG A 103 9.45 -26.17 -1.88
CA ARG A 103 10.32 -25.03 -2.22
C ARG A 103 9.54 -23.82 -2.73
N GLN A 104 8.22 -23.75 -2.49
CA GLN A 104 7.46 -22.55 -2.77
C GLN A 104 7.94 -21.43 -1.85
N ARG A 105 8.23 -20.27 -2.44
CA ARG A 105 8.70 -19.07 -1.72
C ARG A 105 7.74 -17.93 -1.98
N SER A 106 7.11 -17.41 -0.92
CA SER A 106 6.11 -16.36 -1.03
C SER A 106 6.34 -15.27 0.02
N SER A 107 6.18 -14.03 -0.39
CA SER A 107 5.97 -12.92 0.55
C SER A 107 4.52 -12.48 0.48
N TYR A 108 4.03 -11.93 1.59
CA TYR A 108 2.67 -11.43 1.71
C TYR A 108 2.70 -9.94 2.02
N GLY A 109 1.71 -9.23 1.51
CA GLY A 109 1.59 -7.80 1.65
C GLY A 109 0.16 -7.33 1.54
N THR A 110 0.00 -6.02 1.71
CA THR A 110 -1.23 -5.28 1.45
C THR A 110 -0.93 -4.21 0.42
N MET A 111 -1.84 -3.99 -0.52
CA MET A 111 -1.79 -2.87 -1.45
C MET A 111 -2.95 -1.94 -1.15
N THR A 112 -2.64 -0.71 -0.78
CA THR A 112 -3.62 0.36 -0.66
C THR A 112 -3.68 1.10 -1.98
N HIS A 113 -4.86 1.17 -2.57
CA HIS A 113 -5.14 1.93 -3.78
C HIS A 113 -5.78 3.24 -3.37
N TYR A 114 -5.25 4.36 -3.85
CA TYR A 114 -5.83 5.69 -3.70
C TYR A 114 -6.27 6.19 -5.08
N SER A 115 -7.40 6.89 -5.11
CA SER A 115 -7.96 7.50 -6.31
C SER A 115 -8.60 8.85 -6.02
N ALA A 116 -8.74 9.66 -7.06
CA ALA A 116 -9.64 10.81 -7.06
C ALA A 116 -10.64 10.72 -8.24
N LEU A 117 -11.87 11.15 -7.99
CA LEU A 117 -12.87 11.42 -9.04
C LEU A 117 -12.77 12.89 -9.47
N GLY A 118 -12.79 13.16 -10.78
CA GLY A 118 -12.80 14.52 -11.35
C GLY A 118 -11.96 14.64 -12.63
N GLU A 119 -12.17 15.74 -13.36
CA GLU A 119 -11.31 16.12 -14.48
C GLU A 119 -10.08 16.90 -13.97
N ARG A 120 -8.96 16.76 -14.67
CA ARG A 120 -7.76 17.56 -14.36
C ARG A 120 -8.07 19.04 -14.61
N VAL A 121 -7.90 19.86 -13.58
CA VAL A 121 -7.83 21.31 -13.79
C VAL A 121 -6.55 21.61 -14.57
N PRO A 122 -6.59 22.23 -15.77
CA PRO A 122 -5.42 22.38 -16.63
C PRO A 122 -4.33 23.32 -16.12
N SER A 123 -4.48 23.92 -14.94
CA SER A 123 -3.50 24.87 -14.42
C SER A 123 -2.25 24.16 -13.91
N GLU A 124 -1.08 24.68 -14.26
CA GLU A 124 0.18 24.31 -13.62
C GLU A 124 0.03 24.50 -12.10
N GLY A 125 0.24 23.43 -11.33
CA GLY A 125 0.08 23.45 -9.87
C GLY A 125 -1.30 23.05 -9.36
N ALA A 126 -2.24 22.64 -10.22
CA ALA A 126 -3.50 22.03 -9.76
C ALA A 126 -3.22 20.78 -8.91
N LYS A 127 -3.64 20.83 -7.66
CA LYS A 127 -3.57 19.72 -6.71
C LYS A 127 -4.96 19.08 -6.61
N VAL A 128 -5.04 17.78 -6.84
CA VAL A 128 -6.27 17.00 -6.63
C VAL A 128 -6.02 16.04 -5.47
N ASP A 129 -6.69 16.28 -4.34
CA ASP A 129 -6.61 15.39 -3.19
C ASP A 129 -7.34 14.06 -3.47
N ALA A 130 -6.80 12.95 -2.99
CA ALA A 130 -7.47 11.66 -3.10
C ALA A 130 -8.76 11.66 -2.29
N ASN A 131 -9.86 11.25 -2.93
CA ASN A 131 -11.18 11.17 -2.31
C ASN A 131 -11.71 9.72 -2.18
N GLY A 132 -10.95 8.75 -2.69
CA GLY A 132 -11.25 7.33 -2.55
C GLY A 132 -10.00 6.52 -2.25
N HIS A 133 -10.18 5.43 -1.52
CA HIS A 133 -9.16 4.39 -1.43
C HIS A 133 -9.81 3.02 -1.29
N TYR A 134 -9.02 1.95 -1.34
CA TYR A 134 -9.40 0.60 -0.90
C TYR A 134 -8.13 -0.23 -0.68
N ILE A 135 -8.27 -1.38 0.00
CA ILE A 135 -7.14 -2.25 0.32
C ILE A 135 -7.36 -3.64 -0.27
N THR A 136 -6.31 -4.21 -0.88
CA THR A 136 -6.25 -5.60 -1.32
C THR A 136 -5.13 -6.35 -0.59
N ALA A 137 -5.32 -7.66 -0.43
CA ALA A 137 -4.24 -8.53 0.01
C ALA A 137 -3.43 -8.97 -1.21
N VAL A 138 -2.10 -8.97 -1.08
CA VAL A 138 -1.21 -9.31 -2.18
C VAL A 138 -0.24 -10.40 -1.76
N ARG A 139 -0.02 -11.38 -2.63
CA ARG A 139 0.99 -12.42 -2.48
C ARG A 139 2.00 -12.34 -3.62
N TYR A 140 3.28 -12.27 -3.28
CA TYR A 140 4.40 -12.26 -4.23
C TYR A 140 5.02 -13.65 -4.28
N VAL A 141 4.66 -14.46 -5.28
CA VAL A 141 5.14 -15.83 -5.45
C VAL A 141 6.48 -15.80 -6.18
N ARG A 142 7.58 -15.82 -5.43
CA ARG A 142 8.96 -15.71 -5.97
C ARG A 142 9.40 -16.96 -6.73
N SER A 143 8.88 -18.12 -6.34
CA SER A 143 9.18 -19.40 -7.00
C SER A 143 8.36 -19.65 -8.27
N ALA A 144 7.39 -18.79 -8.58
CA ALA A 144 6.52 -18.91 -9.76
C ALA A 144 7.28 -18.66 -11.07
N CYS A 145 8.37 -17.90 -11.02
CA CYS A 145 9.15 -17.56 -12.19
C CYS A 145 10.50 -18.28 -12.19
N LYS A 146 10.83 -18.94 -13.31
CA LYS A 146 12.09 -19.65 -13.53
C LYS A 146 12.61 -19.33 -14.92
N LYS A 147 13.89 -18.94 -15.01
CA LYS A 147 14.56 -18.61 -16.28
C LYS A 147 13.77 -17.60 -17.15
N GLY A 148 13.17 -16.60 -16.51
CA GLY A 148 12.40 -15.55 -17.20
C GLY A 148 10.97 -15.93 -17.59
N ALA A 149 10.51 -17.17 -17.37
CA ALA A 149 9.14 -17.59 -17.58
C ALA A 149 8.38 -17.72 -16.25
N CYS A 150 7.16 -17.20 -16.18
CA CYS A 150 6.33 -17.24 -14.98
C CYS A 150 5.14 -18.19 -15.15
N THR A 151 4.88 -19.01 -14.12
CA THR A 151 3.74 -19.93 -14.08
C THR A 151 3.02 -19.84 -12.74
N PHE A 152 1.70 -19.97 -12.75
CA PHE A 152 0.89 -20.01 -11.54
C PHE A 152 -0.09 -21.18 -11.63
N LYS A 153 -0.02 -22.11 -10.66
CA LYS A 153 -0.80 -23.37 -10.67
C LYS A 153 -0.71 -24.15 -11.99
N GLY A 154 0.50 -24.21 -12.57
CA GLY A 154 0.75 -24.92 -13.83
C GLY A 154 0.39 -24.15 -15.10
N GLN A 155 -0.25 -22.99 -15.00
CA GLN A 155 -0.61 -22.15 -16.15
C GLN A 155 0.45 -21.05 -16.39
N PRO A 156 0.86 -20.80 -17.64
CA PRO A 156 1.78 -19.69 -17.95
C PRO A 156 1.09 -18.34 -17.71
N ILE A 157 1.82 -17.41 -17.11
CA ILE A 157 1.36 -16.03 -16.87
C ILE A 157 2.28 -15.09 -17.67
N LEU A 158 1.80 -14.69 -18.85
CA LEU A 158 2.54 -13.80 -19.74
C LEU A 158 2.26 -12.32 -19.45
N ASN A 159 0.98 -12.01 -19.20
CA ASN A 159 0.47 -10.66 -18.96
C ASN A 159 -0.43 -10.64 -17.73
N GLU A 160 -0.98 -9.45 -17.43
CA GLU A 160 -2.05 -9.31 -16.46
C GLU A 160 -3.22 -10.26 -16.79
N THR A 161 -3.63 -11.05 -15.80
CA THR A 161 -4.72 -12.03 -15.92
C THR A 161 -5.71 -11.84 -14.78
N HIS A 162 -6.99 -11.71 -15.12
CA HIS A 162 -8.08 -11.62 -14.16
C HIS A 162 -8.80 -12.95 -14.06
N LEU A 163 -8.88 -13.49 -12.87
CA LEU A 163 -9.67 -14.67 -12.56
C LEU A 163 -10.93 -14.21 -11.85
N ALA A 164 -12.11 -14.56 -12.35
CA ALA A 164 -13.38 -14.24 -11.68
C ALA A 164 -13.62 -15.14 -10.45
N LEU A 165 -13.21 -16.41 -10.51
CA LEU A 165 -13.44 -17.41 -9.47
C LEU A 165 -12.17 -18.25 -9.21
N PRO A 166 -11.53 -18.14 -8.03
CA PRO A 166 -11.70 -17.07 -7.03
C PRO A 166 -11.24 -15.72 -7.61
N CYS A 167 -11.87 -14.62 -7.18
CA CYS A 167 -11.51 -13.29 -7.71
C CYS A 167 -10.05 -12.91 -7.36
N LYS A 168 -9.22 -12.85 -8.40
CA LYS A 168 -7.78 -12.61 -8.31
C LYS A 168 -7.26 -11.91 -9.56
N LYS A 169 -6.33 -10.98 -9.35
CA LYS A 169 -5.49 -10.40 -10.40
C LYS A 169 -4.10 -10.99 -10.30
N LEU A 170 -3.61 -11.56 -11.40
CA LEU A 170 -2.28 -12.14 -11.54
C LEU A 170 -1.45 -11.24 -12.45
N MET A 171 -0.25 -10.87 -12.04
CA MET A 171 0.65 -10.07 -12.87
C MET A 171 2.11 -10.50 -12.66
N PRO A 172 2.88 -10.81 -13.72
CA PRO A 172 4.30 -11.03 -13.57
C PRO A 172 5.00 -9.69 -13.30
N SER A 173 6.03 -9.70 -12.44
CA SER A 173 6.86 -8.50 -12.25
C SER A 173 7.57 -8.15 -13.57
N LYS A 174 7.91 -6.86 -13.80
CA LYS A 174 8.62 -6.42 -15.02
C LYS A 174 9.90 -7.22 -15.36
N LYS A 175 10.60 -7.74 -14.34
CA LYS A 175 11.83 -8.54 -14.48
C LYS A 175 11.59 -10.06 -14.37
N ASN A 176 10.33 -10.51 -14.40
CA ASN A 176 9.93 -11.91 -14.22
C ASN A 176 10.57 -12.58 -13.00
N ALA A 177 10.71 -11.83 -11.89
CA ALA A 177 11.29 -12.29 -10.64
C ALA A 177 10.24 -12.90 -9.67
N TYR A 178 8.96 -12.56 -9.86
CA TYR A 178 7.84 -13.12 -9.11
C TYR A 178 6.53 -12.92 -9.89
N VAL A 179 5.50 -13.68 -9.50
CA VAL A 179 4.10 -13.40 -9.85
C VAL A 179 3.43 -12.72 -8.66
N MET A 180 2.84 -11.56 -8.91
CA MET A 180 1.96 -10.86 -7.98
C MET A 180 0.56 -11.46 -8.09
N VAL A 181 -0.02 -11.84 -6.96
CA VAL A 181 -1.37 -12.37 -6.83
C VAL A 181 -2.13 -11.46 -5.90
N GLU A 182 -2.95 -10.59 -6.48
CA GLU A 182 -3.77 -9.62 -5.78
C GLU A 182 -5.18 -10.19 -5.59
N SER A 183 -5.72 -10.09 -4.37
CA SER A 183 -7.11 -10.45 -4.06
C SER A 183 -8.07 -9.34 -4.47
N CYS A 184 -9.36 -9.64 -4.45
CA CYS A 184 -10.39 -8.60 -4.54
C CYS A 184 -10.20 -7.53 -3.45
N PRO A 185 -10.70 -6.30 -3.71
CA PRO A 185 -10.85 -5.27 -2.69
C PRO A 185 -11.61 -5.79 -1.48
N LYS A 186 -11.11 -5.45 -0.30
CA LYS A 186 -11.89 -5.53 0.94
C LYS A 186 -12.40 -4.13 1.25
N TYR A 187 -13.68 -3.90 1.04
CA TYR A 187 -14.32 -2.64 1.39
C TYR A 187 -14.61 -2.61 2.89
N ASP A 188 -13.95 -1.69 3.59
CA ASP A 188 -14.33 -1.36 4.96
C ASP A 188 -15.50 -0.36 4.93
N ARG A 189 -16.69 -0.83 5.29
CA ARG A 189 -17.92 -0.01 5.32
C ARG A 189 -17.85 1.17 6.29
N LYS A 190 -16.91 1.16 7.25
CA LYS A 190 -16.69 2.29 8.17
C LYS A 190 -15.91 3.43 7.52
N ILE A 191 -15.19 3.14 6.45
CA ILE A 191 -14.27 4.06 5.78
C ILE A 191 -14.85 4.54 4.44
N HIS A 192 -15.62 3.68 3.77
CA HIS A 192 -16.22 3.98 2.48
C HIS A 192 -17.73 4.20 2.68
N ALA A 193 -18.20 5.42 2.42
CA ALA A 193 -19.63 5.66 2.22
C ALA A 193 -20.03 4.93 0.93
N CYS A 194 -20.50 3.69 1.07
CA CYS A 194 -20.97 2.91 -0.06
C CYS A 194 -22.35 3.44 -0.49
N ILE A 195 -22.51 3.69 -1.79
CA ILE A 195 -23.82 3.79 -2.41
C ILE A 195 -24.17 2.38 -2.86
N GLU A 196 -25.32 1.86 -2.44
CA GLU A 196 -25.83 0.59 -2.96
C GLU A 196 -26.21 0.82 -4.43
N LEU A 197 -25.52 0.15 -5.34
CA LEU A 197 -25.91 0.15 -6.76
C LEU A 197 -27.15 -0.72 -6.88
N GLN A 198 -28.26 -0.15 -7.35
CA GLN A 198 -29.45 -0.93 -7.64
C GLN A 198 -29.14 -1.95 -8.73
N GLU A 199 -29.57 -3.18 -8.50
CA GLU A 199 -29.44 -4.27 -9.47
C GLU A 199 -30.10 -3.85 -10.80
N GLY A 200 -29.31 -3.74 -11.86
CA GLY A 200 -29.80 -3.39 -13.19
C GLY A 200 -29.56 -1.95 -13.65
N ASP A 201 -28.74 -1.14 -12.96
CA ASP A 201 -28.33 0.17 -13.47
C ASP A 201 -27.41 0.00 -14.72
N PRO A 202 -27.85 0.41 -15.93
CA PRO A 202 -27.16 0.14 -17.19
C PRO A 202 -26.00 1.10 -17.47
N SER A 203 -25.58 1.91 -16.50
CA SER A 203 -24.55 2.95 -16.66
C SER A 203 -23.11 2.48 -16.38
N LEU A 204 -22.86 1.17 -16.28
CA LEU A 204 -21.53 0.53 -16.19
C LEU A 204 -21.25 -0.42 -17.34
#